data_AF-A0A9E5V917-F1
#
_entry.id   AF-A0A9E5V917-F1
#
_cell.length_a   1.000
_cell.length_b   1.000
_cell.length_c   1.000
_cell.angle_alpha   90.00
_cell.angle_beta   90.00
_cell.angle_gamma   90.00
#
_symmetry.space_group_name_H-M   'P 1'
#
loop_
_entity.id
_entity.type
_entity.pdbx_description
1 polymer ?
#
loop_
_entity_poly.entity_id
_entity_poly.type
_entity_poly.pdbx_seq_one_letter_code
_entity_poly.pdbx_strand_id
1 'polypeptide(L)' 'MTLLKQIRLMAQYNQWMNERIYQAAKQLPDAKLNEDKKSFFGSILGTLNHITK' A
#
# COMPACT_ATOMS: atom_id res chain seq x y z
N MET A 1 -8.76 -2.59 26.80
CA MET A 1 -8.70 -3.34 25.52
C MET A 1 -7.54 -4.33 25.59
N THR A 2 -7.69 -5.55 25.08
CA THR A 2 -6.60 -6.54 25.09
C THR A 2 -5.68 -6.37 23.88
N LEU A 3 -4.42 -6.79 23.99
CA LEU A 3 -3.44 -6.75 22.90
C LEU A 3 -3.94 -7.50 21.65
N LEU A 4 -4.57 -8.66 21.83
CA LEU A 4 -5.16 -9.44 20.73
C LEU A 4 -6.24 -8.64 19.96
N LYS A 5 -7.06 -7.86 20.67
CA LYS A 5 -8.09 -7.01 20.05
C LYS A 5 -7.46 -5.89 19.22
N GLN A 6 -6.38 -5.28 19.73
CA GLN A 6 -5.65 -4.23 19.01
C GLN A 6 -4.96 -4.77 17.76
N ILE A 7 -4.27 -5.90 17.86
CA ILE A 7 -3.60 -6.53 16.71
C ILE A 7 -4.61 -6.89 15.62
N ARG A 8 -5.76 -7.47 15.98
CA ARG A 8 -6.83 -7.78 15.01
C ARG A 8 -7.39 -6.52 14.34
N LEU A 9 -7.61 -5.46 15.10
CA LEU A 9 -8.09 -4.19 14.55
C LEU A 9 -7.07 -3.60 13.56
N MET A 10 -5.80 -3.58 13.91
CA MET A 10 -4.73 -3.08 13.04
C MET A 10 -4.58 -3.93 11.77
N ALA A 11 -4.69 -5.26 11.88
CA ALA A 11 -4.65 -6.16 10.73
C ALA A 11 -5.82 -5.92 9.77
N GLN A 12 -7.04 -5.78 10.29
CA GLN A 12 -8.23 -5.46 9.50
C GLN A 12 -8.11 -4.11 8.80
N TYR A 13 -7.62 -3.11 9.53
CA TYR A 13 -7.35 -1.79 8.97
C TYR A 13 -6.31 -1.84 7.84
N ASN A 14 -5.19 -2.55 8.06
CA ASN A 14 -4.14 -2.69 7.05
C ASN A 14 -4.66 -3.38 5.78
N GLN A 15 -5.49 -4.42 5.92
CA GLN A 15 -6.11 -5.08 4.78
C GLN A 15 -7.01 -4.11 3.99
N TRP A 16 -7.92 -3.42 4.69
CA TRP A 16 -8.82 -2.46 4.06
C TRP A 16 -8.06 -1.31 3.37
N MET A 17 -7.01 -0.79 4.01
CA MET A 17 -6.23 0.31 3.45
C MET A 17 -5.43 -0.14 2.24
N ASN A 18 -4.84 -1.33 2.26
CA ASN A 18 -4.17 -1.91 1.11
C ASN A 18 -5.10 -2.01 -0.09
N GLU A 19 -6.32 -2.54 0.09
CA GLU A 19 -7.32 -2.60 -0.98
C GLU A 19 -7.60 -1.21 -1.59
N ARG A 20 -7.80 -0.18 -0.75
CA ARG A 20 -8.03 1.19 -1.22
C ARG A 20 -6.85 1.75 -2.02
N ILE A 21 -5.62 1.53 -1.53
CA ILE A 21 -4.41 1.98 -2.21
C ILE A 21 -4.29 1.31 -3.58
N TYR A 22 -4.51 -0.01 -3.66
CA TYR A 22 -4.48 -0.73 -4.93
C TYR A 22 -5.55 -0.25 -5.91
N GLN A 23 -6.77 0.03 -5.44
CA GLN A 23 -7.82 0.56 -6.31
C GLN A 23 -7.50 1.96 -6.84
N ALA A 24 -6.88 2.83 -6.03
CA ALA A 24 -6.41 4.13 -6.48
C ALA A 24 -5.25 3.98 -7.50
N ALA A 25 -4.30 3.09 -7.23
CA ALA A 25 -3.16 2.85 -8.12
C ALA A 25 -3.61 2.33 -9.51
N LYS A 26 -4.65 1.48 -9.57
CA LYS A 26 -5.24 0.98 -10.83
C LYS A 26 -5.81 2.08 -11.73
N GLN A 27 -6.11 3.27 -11.20
CA GLN A 27 -6.62 4.39 -11.99
C GLN A 27 -5.50 5.20 -12.67
N LEU A 28 -4.24 4.94 -12.32
CA LEU A 28 -3.09 5.61 -12.91
C LEU A 28 -2.59 4.86 -14.15
N PRO A 29 -2.12 5.59 -15.19
CA PRO A 29 -1.39 4.97 -16.29
C PRO A 29 -0.10 4.29 -15.80
N ASP A 30 0.33 3.21 -16.45
CA ASP A 30 1.55 2.47 -16.09
C ASP A 30 2.79 3.36 -16.02
N ALA A 31 2.90 4.34 -16.92
CA ALA A 31 4.00 5.31 -16.91
C ALA A 31 4.07 6.11 -15.60
N LYS A 32 2.90 6.43 -14.98
CA LYS A 32 2.82 7.13 -13.70
C LYS A 32 3.11 6.23 -12.51
N LEU A 33 2.76 4.95 -12.61
CA LEU A 33 3.10 3.97 -11.57
C LEU A 33 4.62 3.73 -11.47
N ASN A 34 5.30 3.74 -12.62
CA ASN A 34 6.74 3.51 -12.73
C ASN A 34 7.59 4.79 -12.62
N GLU A 35 6.97 5.97 -12.66
CA GLU A 35 7.68 7.26 -12.57
C GLU A 35 8.52 7.34 -11.29
N ASP A 36 9.79 7.74 -11.42
CA ASP A 36 10.64 8.01 -10.26
C ASP A 36 10.13 9.26 -9.53
N LYS A 37 9.71 9.05 -8.28
CA LYS A 37 9.22 10.09 -7.37
C LYS A 37 10.27 10.53 -6.36
N LYS A 38 11.51 10.06 -6.49
CA LYS A 38 12.59 10.25 -5.51
C LYS A 38 12.16 9.84 -4.10
N SER A 39 11.26 8.85 -4.04
CA SER A 39 10.80 8.24 -2.81
C SER A 39 11.77 7.13 -2.39
N PHE A 40 11.64 6.62 -1.17
CA PHE A 40 12.54 5.56 -0.66
C PHE A 40 12.57 4.33 -1.58
N PHE A 41 11.44 3.96 -2.18
CA PHE A 41 11.33 2.85 -3.14
C PHE A 41 11.35 3.30 -4.61
N GLY A 42 11.79 4.53 -4.89
CA GLY A 42 11.81 5.14 -6.22
C GLY A 42 10.42 5.56 -6.69
N SER A 43 9.53 4.59 -6.95
CA SER A 43 8.23 4.81 -7.57
C SER A 43 7.04 4.33 -6.72
N ILE A 44 5.82 4.66 -7.19
CA ILE A 44 4.58 4.15 -6.60
C ILE A 44 4.57 2.61 -6.67
N LEU A 45 4.89 2.05 -7.84
CA LEU A 45 4.96 0.60 -8.02
C LEU A 45 6.04 -0.03 -7.12
N GLY A 46 7.20 0.60 -6.98
CA GLY A 46 8.24 0.15 -6.06
C GLY A 46 7.77 0.06 -4.61
N THR A 47 7.00 1.05 -4.17
CA THR A 47 6.39 1.06 -2.83
C THR A 47 5.35 -0.04 -2.66
N LEU A 48 4.47 -0.24 -3.65
CA LEU A 48 3.46 -1.31 -3.60
C LEU A 48 4.09 -2.70 -3.57
N ASN A 49 5.13 -2.92 -4.39
CA ASN A 49 5.87 -4.18 -4.42
C ASN A 49 6.53 -4.51 -3.08
N HIS A 50 6.92 -3.50 -2.29
CA HIS A 50 7.47 -3.70 -0.96
C HIS A 50 6.41 -4.18 0.05
N ILE A 51 5.17 -3.70 -0.07
CA ILE A 51 4.09 -4.07 0.86
C ILE A 51 3.66 -5.54 0.69
N THR A 52 3.85 -6.12 -0.50
CA THR A 52 3.45 -7.50 -0.83
C THR A 52 4.57 -8.54 -0.77
N LYS A 53 5.82 -8.12 -0.58
CA LYS A 53 6.98 -9.00 -0.40
C LYS A 53 7.30 -9.16 1.08
#